data_AF-A0A6D2WJ46-F1
#
_entry.id   AF-A0A6D2WJ46-F1
#
_cell.length_a   1.000
_cell.length_b   1.000
_cell.length_c   1.000
_cell.angle_alpha   90.00
_cell.angle_beta   90.00
_cell.angle_gamma   90.00
#
_symmetry.space_group_name_H-M   'P 1'
#
loop_
_entity.id
_entity.type
_entity.pdbx_description
1 polymer ?
#
loop_
_entity_poly.entity_id
_entity_poly.type
_entity_poly.pdbx_seq_one_letter_code
_entity_poly.pdbx_strand_id
1 'polypeptide(L)'
;MDPPAGFVRAGNPAVAAPQSPPSPEGAHFRAAHHPRSTDSRCPGSLQPSRPLVANWLQLLPEMPVDFTGYWKMLVNENFEEYLRALDVNVALRKIANLLKPDKEIVQDGDHMIIRTLSTFRNYIMDFQVGKEFEEDLTGIDDRKCMTTVSWDGDKLQCVQKGEKEGRGWTQWIEGDELHLEMRVEGVVCKQVFKKVQ
;
A
#
# COMPACT_ATOMS: atom_id res chain seq x y z
N MET A 1 -6.18 21.25 16.00
CA MET A 1 -6.76 20.84 14.71
C MET A 1 -5.82 19.77 14.18
N ASP A 2 -6.19 18.51 14.37
CA ASP A 2 -5.42 17.41 13.77
C ASP A 2 -5.54 17.53 12.25
N PRO A 3 -4.47 17.22 11.48
CA PRO A 3 -4.55 17.20 10.02
C PRO A 3 -5.60 16.17 9.57
N PRO A 4 -6.29 16.41 8.44
CA PRO A 4 -7.28 15.49 7.93
C PRO A 4 -6.68 14.09 7.74
N ALA A 5 -7.43 13.05 8.10
CA ALA A 5 -6.96 11.65 8.12
C ALA A 5 -6.62 11.05 6.74
N GLY A 6 -6.97 11.76 5.67
CA GLY A 6 -6.64 11.44 4.29
C GLY A 6 -7.28 12.45 3.34
N PHE A 7 -6.83 12.47 2.09
CA PHE A 7 -7.42 13.26 1.01
C PHE A 7 -7.27 12.55 -0.33
N VAL A 8 -8.15 12.90 -1.27
CA VAL A 8 -8.12 12.38 -2.64
C VAL A 8 -7.92 13.51 -3.63
N ARG A 9 -7.05 13.29 -4.60
CA ARG A 9 -6.85 14.21 -5.73
C ARG A 9 -7.18 13.50 -7.03
N ALA A 10 -8.16 14.03 -7.75
CA ALA A 10 -8.40 13.69 -9.14
C ALA A 10 -7.94 14.84 -10.04
N GLY A 11 -7.16 14.54 -11.07
CA GLY A 11 -6.65 15.57 -11.98
C GLY A 11 -5.78 15.03 -13.12
N ASN A 12 -5.57 15.86 -14.14
CA ASN A 12 -4.54 15.61 -15.15
C ASN A 12 -3.18 16.03 -14.59
N PRO A 13 -2.14 15.19 -14.65
CA PRO A 13 -0.82 15.65 -14.27
C PRO A 13 -0.33 16.67 -15.31
N ALA A 14 0.01 17.88 -14.88
CA ALA A 14 1.16 18.52 -15.51
C ALA A 14 2.35 17.58 -15.27
N VAL A 15 3.07 17.24 -16.34
CA VAL A 15 4.25 16.37 -16.30
C VAL A 15 5.27 16.96 -15.32
N ALA A 16 5.30 16.44 -14.10
CA ALA A 16 6.35 16.75 -13.13
C ALA A 16 7.38 15.63 -13.24
N ALA A 17 8.57 15.97 -13.72
CA ALA A 17 9.72 15.07 -13.75
C ALA A 17 10.08 14.62 -12.33
N PRO A 18 10.49 13.36 -12.13
CA PRO A 18 10.94 12.89 -10.82
C PRO A 18 12.23 13.64 -10.44
N GLN A 19 12.20 14.32 -9.29
CA GLN A 19 13.42 14.84 -8.68
C GLN A 19 14.18 13.68 -8.04
N SER A 20 15.45 13.52 -8.46
CA SER A 20 16.37 12.54 -7.92
C SER A 20 16.61 12.77 -6.41
N PRO A 21 16.73 11.72 -5.58
CA PRO A 21 17.12 11.87 -4.19
C PRO A 21 18.61 12.26 -4.07
N PRO A 22 19.00 13.07 -3.06
CA PRO A 22 20.40 13.35 -2.79
C PRO A 22 21.10 12.12 -2.18
N SER A 23 22.34 11.87 -2.63
CA SER A 23 23.22 10.80 -2.15
C SER A 23 23.72 11.03 -0.70
N PRO A 24 24.05 9.95 0.05
CA PRO A 24 24.60 10.07 1.39
C PRO A 24 26.14 10.28 1.36
N GLU A 25 26.62 11.33 2.03
CA GLU A 25 28.04 11.52 2.31
C GLU A 25 28.48 10.78 3.59
N GLY A 26 29.48 9.92 3.45
CA GLY A 26 30.77 10.12 4.15
C GLY A 26 30.92 9.60 5.59
N ALA A 27 31.55 8.43 5.71
CA ALA A 27 32.00 7.77 6.93
C ALA A 27 33.11 8.51 7.71
N HIS A 28 33.24 8.22 9.02
CA HIS A 28 34.55 8.16 9.68
C HIS A 28 34.63 7.06 10.76
N PHE A 29 35.55 6.12 10.52
CA PHE A 29 36.07 5.11 11.43
C PHE A 29 36.99 5.72 12.50
N ARG A 30 37.03 5.10 13.70
CA ARG A 30 38.28 4.97 14.47
C ARG A 30 38.26 3.76 15.40
N ALA A 31 39.27 2.90 15.24
CA ALA A 31 39.61 1.80 16.14
C ALA A 31 40.68 2.26 17.15
N ALA A 32 40.72 1.66 18.34
CA ALA A 32 41.94 1.57 19.16
C ALA A 32 41.84 0.50 20.28
N HIS A 33 42.71 -0.51 20.15
CA HIS A 33 43.62 -1.10 21.16
C HIS A 33 43.13 -1.74 22.48
N HIS A 34 43.49 -3.04 22.59
CA HIS A 34 43.71 -3.85 23.81
C HIS A 34 44.95 -3.39 24.63
N PRO A 35 45.08 -3.81 25.90
CA PRO A 35 46.01 -4.91 26.21
C PRO A 35 45.56 -5.93 27.30
N ARG A 36 46.36 -6.99 27.38
CA ARG A 36 46.29 -8.29 28.11
C ARG A 36 46.25 -8.25 29.65
N SER A 37 45.79 -9.37 30.22
CA SER A 37 46.43 -10.34 31.17
C SER A 37 45.37 -10.82 32.20
N THR A 38 45.31 -12.02 32.78
CA THR A 38 46.21 -13.17 33.00
C THR A 38 45.37 -14.40 33.41
N ASP A 39 46.04 -15.55 33.38
CA ASP A 39 45.62 -16.93 33.64
C ASP A 39 45.00 -17.20 35.02
N SER A 40 44.08 -18.18 35.12
CA SER A 40 43.89 -19.04 36.30
C SER A 40 42.84 -20.14 36.04
N ARG A 41 43.32 -21.38 35.99
CA ARG A 41 42.54 -22.63 36.01
C ARG A 41 42.17 -23.00 37.45
N CYS A 42 40.96 -23.53 37.68
CA CYS A 42 40.70 -24.76 38.46
C CYS A 42 39.20 -25.13 38.50
N PRO A 43 38.86 -26.41 38.80
CA PRO A 43 37.64 -27.08 38.32
C PRO A 43 36.52 -27.14 39.38
N GLY A 44 35.27 -27.26 38.93
CA GLY A 44 34.13 -27.49 39.81
C GLY A 44 32.83 -27.63 39.04
N SER A 45 32.42 -28.88 38.82
CA SER A 45 31.10 -29.26 38.34
C SER A 45 30.02 -28.89 39.35
N LEU A 46 29.01 -28.13 38.94
CA LEU A 46 27.65 -28.17 39.47
C LEU A 46 26.73 -27.54 38.41
N GLN A 47 25.80 -28.33 37.88
CA GLN A 47 24.79 -27.86 36.94
C GLN A 47 23.84 -26.89 37.66
N PRO A 48 23.59 -25.69 37.12
CA PRO A 48 22.37 -24.97 37.44
C PRO A 48 21.23 -25.53 36.57
N SER A 49 20.10 -25.76 37.21
CA SER A 49 18.82 -26.06 36.58
C SER A 49 18.53 -25.14 35.39
N ARG A 50 18.06 -25.74 34.29
CA ARG A 50 17.56 -25.04 33.10
C ARG A 50 16.69 -23.84 33.52
N PRO A 51 17.05 -22.60 33.18
CA PRO A 51 16.04 -21.56 33.17
C PRO A 51 15.04 -21.94 32.06
N LEU A 52 13.76 -21.92 32.38
CA LEU A 52 12.71 -21.78 31.39
C LEU A 52 12.99 -20.45 30.68
N VAL A 53 13.77 -20.49 29.60
CA VAL A 53 13.85 -19.39 28.64
C VAL A 53 12.46 -19.32 28.01
N ALA A 54 11.58 -18.58 28.66
CA ALA A 54 10.35 -18.12 28.05
C ALA A 54 10.77 -17.45 26.72
N ASN A 55 10.26 -18.02 25.63
CA ASN A 55 10.59 -17.60 24.28
C ASN A 55 9.92 -16.23 24.02
N TRP A 56 10.49 -15.16 24.58
CA TRP A 56 10.06 -13.78 24.39
C TRP A 56 10.34 -13.26 22.97
N LEU A 57 10.94 -14.07 22.10
CA LEU A 57 11.21 -13.74 20.70
C LEU A 57 9.97 -13.87 19.79
N GLN A 58 8.79 -14.22 20.31
CA GLN A 58 7.67 -14.66 19.49
C GLN A 58 6.55 -13.64 19.26
N LEU A 59 6.78 -12.34 19.40
CA LEU A 59 5.78 -11.31 19.03
C LEU A 59 6.45 -10.03 18.52
N LEU A 60 7.41 -10.15 17.60
CA LEU A 60 7.57 -9.03 16.67
C LEU A 60 6.33 -9.07 15.77
N PRO A 61 5.53 -8.00 15.68
CA PRO A 61 4.46 -7.96 14.68
C PRO A 61 5.11 -8.26 13.33
N GLU A 62 4.61 -9.26 12.62
CA GLU A 62 5.00 -9.45 11.22
C GLU A 62 4.76 -8.10 10.54
N MET A 63 5.82 -7.58 9.92
CA MET A 63 5.72 -6.34 9.18
C MET A 63 4.66 -6.57 8.09
N PRO A 64 3.63 -5.70 7.98
CA PRO A 64 2.64 -5.86 6.94
C PRO A 64 3.32 -5.86 5.58
N VAL A 65 2.71 -6.59 4.63
CA VAL A 65 3.18 -6.65 3.25
C VAL A 65 3.46 -5.23 2.72
N ASP A 66 4.60 -5.07 2.05
CA ASP A 66 5.03 -3.80 1.48
C ASP A 66 4.61 -3.69 0.01
N PHE A 67 3.65 -2.81 -0.26
CA PHE A 67 3.13 -2.54 -1.61
C PHE A 67 3.99 -1.55 -2.41
N THR A 68 5.06 -1.00 -1.84
CA THR A 68 5.88 0.05 -2.47
C THR A 68 6.43 -0.38 -3.82
N GLY A 69 6.23 0.47 -4.82
CA GLY A 69 6.76 0.28 -6.16
C GLY A 69 5.89 0.86 -7.27
N TYR A 70 6.36 0.65 -8.50
CA TYR A 70 5.62 0.96 -9.71
C TYR A 70 5.09 -0.34 -10.32
N TRP A 71 3.82 -0.35 -10.69
CA TRP A 71 3.10 -1.54 -11.13
C TRP A 71 2.37 -1.25 -12.44
N LYS A 72 2.70 -2.01 -13.49
CA LYS A 72 2.09 -1.86 -14.82
C LYS A 72 0.93 -2.81 -15.02
N MET A 73 -0.19 -2.31 -15.54
CA MET A 73 -1.37 -3.15 -15.75
C MET A 73 -1.11 -4.27 -16.75
N LEU A 74 -1.47 -5.50 -16.34
CA LEU A 74 -1.43 -6.70 -17.16
C LEU A 74 -2.85 -7.11 -17.60
N VAL A 75 -3.77 -7.20 -16.65
CA VAL A 75 -5.15 -7.66 -16.86
C VAL A 75 -6.13 -6.69 -16.21
N ASN A 76 -7.27 -6.49 -16.87
CA ASN A 76 -8.40 -5.70 -16.36
C ASN A 76 -9.71 -6.37 -16.81
N GLU A 77 -10.31 -7.15 -15.93
CA GLU A 77 -11.47 -7.99 -16.20
C GLU A 77 -12.75 -7.35 -15.65
N ASN A 78 -13.80 -7.33 -16.46
CA ASN A 78 -15.15 -6.85 -16.08
C ASN A 78 -15.24 -5.37 -15.67
N PHE A 79 -14.32 -4.53 -16.16
CA PHE A 79 -14.26 -3.10 -15.80
C PHE A 79 -15.45 -2.29 -16.32
N GLU A 80 -15.94 -2.55 -17.54
CA GLU A 80 -17.14 -1.89 -18.08
C GLU A 80 -18.35 -2.07 -17.15
N GLU A 81 -18.57 -3.28 -16.66
CA GLU A 81 -19.71 -3.59 -15.80
C GLU A 81 -19.58 -2.94 -14.42
N TYR A 82 -18.37 -2.91 -13.86
CA TYR A 82 -18.08 -2.18 -12.63
C TYR A 82 -18.36 -0.68 -12.78
N LEU A 83 -17.90 -0.06 -13.86
CA LEU A 83 -18.16 1.36 -14.13
C LEU A 83 -19.64 1.63 -14.40
N ARG A 84 -20.35 0.68 -15.03
CA ARG A 84 -21.79 0.76 -15.27
C ARG A 84 -22.58 0.73 -13.97
N ALA A 85 -22.22 -0.14 -13.02
CA ALA A 85 -22.84 -0.20 -11.69
C ALA A 85 -22.61 1.08 -10.86
N LEU A 86 -21.51 1.80 -11.12
CA LEU A 86 -21.24 3.14 -10.57
C LEU A 86 -22.00 4.29 -11.26
N ASP A 87 -22.83 4.00 -12.27
CA ASP A 87 -23.52 5.01 -13.11
C ASP A 87 -22.56 5.94 -13.89
N VAL A 88 -21.32 5.52 -14.13
CA VAL A 88 -20.37 6.30 -14.93
C VAL A 88 -20.93 6.46 -16.34
N ASN A 89 -20.93 7.69 -16.87
CA ASN A 89 -21.55 7.98 -18.16
C ASN A 89 -20.88 7.20 -19.32
N VAL A 90 -21.67 6.85 -20.34
CA VAL A 90 -21.25 5.97 -21.46
C VAL A 90 -19.99 6.47 -22.18
N ALA A 91 -19.84 7.77 -22.37
CA ALA A 91 -18.67 8.33 -23.06
C ALA A 91 -17.39 8.12 -22.23
N LEU A 92 -17.45 8.37 -20.93
CA LEU A 92 -16.32 8.17 -20.02
C LEU A 92 -15.96 6.69 -19.90
N ARG A 93 -16.96 5.79 -19.84
CA ARG A 93 -16.69 4.34 -19.82
C ARG A 93 -15.98 3.86 -21.08
N LYS A 94 -16.40 4.32 -22.27
CA LYS A 94 -15.71 3.99 -23.53
C LYS A 94 -14.25 4.42 -23.53
N ILE A 95 -13.95 5.62 -23.01
CA ILE A 95 -12.57 6.09 -22.86
C ILE A 95 -11.84 5.20 -21.86
N ALA A 96 -12.42 4.95 -20.68
CA ALA A 96 -11.80 4.20 -19.61
C ALA A 96 -11.40 2.76 -20.00
N ASN A 97 -12.20 2.07 -20.81
CA ASN A 97 -11.87 0.73 -21.31
C ASN A 97 -10.68 0.69 -22.29
N LEU A 98 -10.31 1.82 -22.89
CA LEU A 98 -9.12 1.93 -23.73
C LEU A 98 -7.85 2.22 -22.93
N LEU A 99 -7.99 2.62 -21.67
CA LEU A 99 -6.87 2.96 -20.80
C LEU A 99 -6.26 1.69 -20.19
N LYS A 100 -4.95 1.77 -19.92
CA LYS A 100 -4.22 0.80 -19.11
C LYS A 100 -3.56 1.57 -17.97
N PRO A 101 -4.31 1.90 -16.89
CA PRO A 101 -3.74 2.68 -15.82
C PRO A 101 -2.65 1.90 -15.09
N ASP A 102 -1.56 2.57 -14.74
CA ASP A 102 -0.50 2.02 -13.89
C ASP A 102 -0.74 2.44 -12.42
N LYS A 103 -0.05 1.79 -11.49
CA LYS A 103 -0.06 2.16 -10.06
C LYS A 103 1.35 2.56 -9.62
N GLU A 104 1.46 3.70 -8.96
CA GLU A 104 2.63 4.04 -8.16
C GLU A 104 2.20 4.07 -6.70
N ILE A 105 2.85 3.25 -5.87
CA ILE A 105 2.51 3.10 -4.45
C ILE A 105 3.72 3.45 -3.60
N VAL A 106 3.49 4.28 -2.59
CA VAL A 106 4.46 4.59 -1.52
C VAL A 106 3.80 4.24 -0.19
N GLN A 107 4.44 3.34 0.56
CA GLN A 107 4.00 2.90 1.88
C GLN A 107 5.04 3.34 2.93
N ASP A 108 4.62 4.21 3.86
CA ASP A 108 5.43 4.64 5.01
C ASP A 108 4.73 4.22 6.31
N GLY A 109 5.06 3.00 6.75
CA GLY A 109 4.31 2.33 7.81
C GLY A 109 2.83 2.14 7.41
N ASP A 110 1.94 2.78 8.16
CA ASP A 110 0.49 2.79 7.89
C ASP A 110 0.03 4.01 7.08
N HIS A 111 0.93 4.92 6.71
CA HIS A 111 0.62 6.00 5.76
C HIS A 111 0.81 5.48 4.35
N MET A 112 -0.23 5.60 3.51
CA MET A 112 -0.27 5.01 2.19
C MET A 112 -0.62 6.06 1.15
N ILE A 113 0.17 6.11 0.09
CA ILE A 113 -0.13 6.88 -1.11
C ILE A 113 -0.26 5.93 -2.30
N ILE A 114 -1.45 5.87 -2.89
CA ILE A 114 -1.75 5.05 -4.07
C ILE A 114 -2.12 5.99 -5.21
N ARG A 115 -1.24 6.08 -6.22
CA ARG A 115 -1.49 6.86 -7.44
C ARG A 115 -1.90 5.90 -8.55
N THR A 116 -3.14 6.03 -9.01
CA THR A 116 -3.62 5.37 -10.24
C THR A 116 -3.41 6.34 -11.39
N LEU A 117 -2.51 6.00 -12.29
CA LEU A 117 -1.98 6.88 -13.33
C LEU A 117 -2.49 6.45 -14.70
N SER A 118 -3.10 7.36 -15.46
CA SER A 118 -3.50 7.10 -16.84
C SER A 118 -3.22 8.31 -17.72
N THR A 119 -3.25 8.13 -19.04
CA THR A 119 -3.07 9.23 -20.00
C THR A 119 -4.24 10.22 -20.02
N PHE A 120 -5.37 9.88 -19.41
CA PHE A 120 -6.59 10.70 -19.45
C PHE A 120 -6.90 11.40 -18.12
N ARG A 121 -6.72 10.70 -17.00
CA ARG A 121 -6.98 11.22 -15.65
C ARG A 121 -6.27 10.37 -14.61
N ASN A 122 -5.71 11.01 -13.60
CA ASN A 122 -5.15 10.33 -12.45
C ASN A 122 -6.11 10.37 -11.27
N TYR A 123 -6.03 9.33 -10.45
CA TYR A 123 -6.75 9.20 -9.18
C TYR A 123 -5.74 8.88 -8.08
N ILE A 124 -5.59 9.79 -7.11
CA ILE A 124 -4.59 9.69 -6.05
C ILE A 124 -5.30 9.56 -4.71
N MET A 125 -5.03 8.47 -4.01
CA MET A 125 -5.40 8.28 -2.61
C MET A 125 -4.19 8.55 -1.73
N ASP A 126 -4.36 9.34 -0.68
CA ASP A 126 -3.36 9.63 0.34
C ASP A 126 -4.06 9.53 1.70
N PHE A 127 -3.78 8.47 2.46
CA PHE A 127 -4.57 8.12 3.65
C PHE A 127 -3.75 7.39 4.70
N GLN A 128 -4.27 7.39 5.93
CA GLN A 128 -3.77 6.55 7.01
C GLN A 128 -4.61 5.28 7.13
N VAL A 129 -3.99 4.10 7.09
CA VAL A 129 -4.68 2.82 7.34
C VAL A 129 -5.32 2.83 8.74
N GLY A 130 -6.54 2.30 8.82
CA GLY A 130 -7.34 2.24 10.04
C GLY A 130 -8.10 3.52 10.39
N LYS A 131 -7.90 4.62 9.65
CA LYS A 131 -8.63 5.88 9.86
C LYS A 131 -9.64 6.12 8.73
N GLU A 132 -10.87 6.47 9.12
CA GLU A 132 -11.90 6.86 8.16
C GLU A 132 -11.60 8.27 7.60
N PHE A 133 -11.83 8.48 6.31
CA PHE A 133 -11.64 9.76 5.63
C PHE A 133 -12.72 10.01 4.58
N GLU A 134 -12.93 11.27 4.22
CA GLU A 134 -13.80 11.63 3.09
C GLU A 134 -13.04 11.43 1.77
N GLU A 135 -13.50 10.48 0.98
CA GLU A 135 -12.96 10.15 -0.33
C GLU A 135 -13.74 10.90 -1.42
N ASP A 136 -13.11 11.88 -2.05
CA ASP A 136 -13.68 12.63 -3.18
C ASP A 136 -13.43 11.88 -4.49
N LEU A 137 -14.49 11.30 -5.06
CA LEU A 137 -14.44 10.47 -6.26
C LEU A 137 -14.79 11.28 -7.53
N THR A 138 -14.62 12.60 -7.47
CA THR A 138 -14.72 13.50 -8.64
C THR A 138 -13.88 12.95 -9.78
N GLY A 139 -14.50 12.76 -10.96
CA GLY A 139 -13.84 12.22 -12.14
C GLY A 139 -13.91 10.71 -12.33
N ILE A 140 -14.44 9.98 -11.36
CA ILE A 140 -14.87 8.60 -11.54
C ILE A 140 -16.39 8.60 -11.71
N ASP A 141 -17.10 8.80 -10.60
CA ASP A 141 -18.57 8.84 -10.53
C ASP A 141 -19.12 10.10 -9.84
N ASP A 142 -18.25 11.07 -9.54
CA ASP A 142 -18.60 12.39 -8.99
C ASP A 142 -19.34 12.35 -7.63
N ARG A 143 -19.11 11.27 -6.87
CA ARG A 143 -19.64 11.08 -5.51
C ARG A 143 -18.57 11.32 -4.45
N LYS A 144 -19.02 11.34 -3.19
CA LYS A 144 -18.15 11.26 -2.02
C LYS A 144 -18.48 10.02 -1.20
N CYS A 145 -17.46 9.38 -0.64
CA CYS A 145 -17.61 8.25 0.27
C CYS A 145 -16.93 8.53 1.61
N MET A 146 -17.45 7.95 2.69
CA MET A 146 -16.70 7.78 3.92
C MET A 146 -15.95 6.46 3.82
N THR A 147 -14.64 6.54 3.64
CA THR A 147 -13.82 5.42 3.25
C THR A 147 -12.89 5.04 4.38
N THR A 148 -12.80 3.73 4.65
CA THR A 148 -11.85 3.15 5.61
C THR A 148 -11.07 2.06 4.92
N VAL A 149 -9.75 2.14 5.02
CA VAL A 149 -8.82 1.12 4.56
C VAL A 149 -8.23 0.42 5.78
N SER A 150 -8.11 -0.90 5.76
CA SER A 150 -7.65 -1.70 6.89
C SER A 150 -6.84 -2.91 6.44
N TRP A 151 -5.90 -3.33 7.28
CA TRP A 151 -5.18 -4.59 7.11
C TRP A 151 -6.07 -5.78 7.45
N ASP A 152 -5.97 -6.84 6.65
CA ASP A 152 -6.60 -8.15 6.81
C ASP A 152 -5.56 -9.22 6.48
N GLY A 153 -4.69 -9.51 7.46
CA GLY A 153 -3.45 -10.23 7.22
C GLY A 153 -2.59 -9.52 6.17
N ASP A 154 -2.23 -10.25 5.12
CA ASP A 154 -1.40 -9.77 3.99
C ASP A 154 -2.19 -8.96 2.95
N LYS A 155 -3.45 -8.63 3.23
CA LYS A 155 -4.35 -7.92 2.32
C LYS A 155 -4.72 -6.55 2.85
N LEU A 156 -4.94 -5.63 1.93
CA LEU A 156 -5.50 -4.32 2.21
C LEU A 156 -6.98 -4.32 1.79
N GLN A 157 -7.87 -4.19 2.76
CA GLN A 157 -9.32 -4.14 2.57
C GLN A 157 -9.80 -2.69 2.62
N CYS A 158 -10.65 -2.30 1.69
CA CYS A 158 -11.25 -0.99 1.65
C CYS A 158 -12.77 -1.09 1.58
N VAL A 159 -13.44 -0.30 2.42
CA VAL A 159 -14.88 -0.12 2.42
C VAL A 159 -15.17 1.35 2.13
N GLN A 160 -15.98 1.60 1.11
CA GLN A 160 -16.36 2.95 0.66
C GLN A 160 -17.86 3.15 0.96
N LYS A 161 -18.18 3.69 2.14
CA LYS A 161 -19.58 3.90 2.54
C LYS A 161 -20.14 5.11 1.81
N GLY A 162 -21.29 4.94 1.15
CA GLY A 162 -21.95 6.02 0.43
C GLY A 162 -23.26 5.54 -0.19
N GLU A 163 -23.65 6.15 -1.32
CA GLU A 163 -24.89 5.82 -2.03
C GLU A 163 -24.94 4.37 -2.56
N LYS A 164 -23.78 3.82 -2.97
CA LYS A 164 -23.68 2.51 -3.60
C LYS A 164 -23.36 1.43 -2.58
N GLU A 165 -24.24 0.45 -2.48
CA GLU A 165 -24.09 -0.69 -1.57
C GLU A 165 -22.93 -1.60 -1.96
N GLY A 166 -22.28 -2.22 -0.97
CA GLY A 166 -21.18 -3.17 -1.21
C GLY A 166 -19.97 -2.57 -1.96
N ARG A 167 -19.81 -1.24 -1.95
CA ARG A 167 -18.69 -0.55 -2.61
C ARG A 167 -17.41 -0.69 -1.80
N GLY A 168 -16.34 -1.10 -2.46
CA GLY A 168 -15.02 -1.23 -1.85
C GLY A 168 -14.05 -1.98 -2.73
N TRP A 169 -12.90 -2.34 -2.17
CA TRP A 169 -11.89 -3.11 -2.89
C TRP A 169 -11.01 -3.92 -1.94
N THR A 170 -10.32 -4.92 -2.47
CA THR A 170 -9.29 -5.69 -1.77
C THR A 170 -8.04 -5.71 -2.63
N GLN A 171 -6.89 -5.40 -2.05
CA GLN A 171 -5.59 -5.40 -2.72
C GLN A 171 -4.63 -6.36 -2.01
N TRP A 172 -3.87 -7.13 -2.77
CA TRP A 172 -2.88 -8.08 -2.24
C TRP A 172 -1.76 -8.33 -3.26
N ILE A 173 -0.69 -8.99 -2.83
CA ILE A 173 0.45 -9.35 -3.69
C ILE A 173 0.57 -10.87 -3.79
N GLU A 174 0.84 -11.37 -5.00
CA GLU A 174 1.25 -12.74 -5.28
C GLU A 174 2.57 -12.69 -6.08
N GLY A 175 3.70 -12.93 -5.40
CA GLY A 175 5.02 -12.82 -6.04
C GLY A 175 5.34 -11.40 -6.50
N ASP A 176 5.47 -11.20 -7.81
CA ASP A 176 5.71 -9.91 -8.46
C ASP A 176 4.43 -9.30 -9.07
N GLU A 177 3.27 -9.83 -8.71
CA GLU A 177 1.96 -9.36 -9.16
C GLU A 177 1.19 -8.66 -8.03
N LEU A 178 0.68 -7.48 -8.34
CA LEU A 178 -0.28 -6.75 -7.51
C LEU A 178 -1.68 -7.09 -8.03
N HIS A 179 -2.51 -7.63 -7.14
CA HIS A 179 -3.89 -7.97 -7.42
C HIS A 179 -4.82 -6.95 -6.77
N LEU A 180 -5.85 -6.54 -7.51
CA LEU A 180 -6.88 -5.64 -7.03
C LEU A 180 -8.25 -6.17 -7.46
N GLU A 181 -9.11 -6.43 -6.48
CA GLU A 181 -10.52 -6.73 -6.70
C GLU A 181 -11.35 -5.52 -6.28
N MET A 182 -12.07 -4.91 -7.23
CA MET A 182 -12.99 -3.80 -6.97
C MET A 182 -14.43 -4.30 -7.00
N ARG A 183 -15.24 -3.84 -6.05
CA ARG A 183 -16.62 -4.31 -5.85
C ARG A 183 -17.58 -3.15 -5.70
N VAL A 184 -18.80 -3.33 -6.22
CA VAL A 184 -19.94 -2.44 -6.00
C VAL A 184 -21.23 -3.14 -6.42
N GLU A 185 -22.29 -3.06 -5.62
CA GLU A 185 -23.62 -3.65 -5.93
C GLU A 185 -23.57 -5.13 -6.37
N GLY A 186 -22.64 -5.90 -5.79
CA GLY A 186 -22.41 -7.31 -6.15
C GLY A 186 -21.63 -7.54 -7.45
N VAL A 187 -21.34 -6.48 -8.21
CA VAL A 187 -20.45 -6.52 -9.39
C VAL A 187 -19.00 -6.52 -8.93
N VAL A 188 -18.17 -7.31 -9.62
CA VAL A 188 -16.74 -7.47 -9.32
C VAL A 188 -15.92 -7.18 -10.57
N CYS A 189 -14.88 -6.35 -10.43
CA CYS A 189 -13.83 -6.16 -11.41
C CYS A 189 -12.49 -6.63 -10.82
N LYS A 190 -11.67 -7.32 -11.61
CA LYS A 190 -10.36 -7.82 -11.18
C LYS A 190 -9.27 -7.22 -12.06
N GLN A 191 -8.27 -6.65 -11.42
CA GLN A 191 -7.08 -6.10 -12.06
C GLN A 191 -5.83 -6.80 -11.54
N VAL A 192 -4.89 -7.04 -12.45
CA VAL A 192 -3.57 -7.58 -12.13
C VAL A 192 -2.53 -6.66 -12.73
N PHE A 193 -1.52 -6.31 -11.94
CA PHE A 193 -0.41 -5.46 -12.34
C PHE A 193 0.92 -6.17 -12.08
N LYS A 194 1.91 -5.93 -12.92
CA LYS A 194 3.26 -6.47 -12.77
C LYS A 194 4.18 -5.42 -12.18
N LYS A 195 4.97 -5.77 -11.16
CA LYS A 195 5.99 -4.87 -10.62
C LYS A 195 7.04 -4.59 -11.70
N VAL A 196 7.42 -3.33 -11.85
CA VAL A 196 8.50 -2.92 -12.75
C VAL A 196 9.59 -2.17 -11.98
N GLN A 197 10.80 -2.23 -12.51
CA GLN A 197 11.97 -1.51 -11.99
C GLN A 197 11.98 -0.07 -12.49
#